data_AF-A0A924J4U7-F1
#
_entry.id   AF-A0A924J4U7-F1
#
_cell.length_a   1.000
_cell.length_b   1.000
_cell.length_c   1.000
_cell.angle_alpha   90.00
_cell.angle_beta   90.00
_cell.angle_gamma   90.00
#
_symmetry.space_group_name_H-M   'P 1'
#
loop_
_entity.id
_entity.type
_entity.pdbx_description
1 polymer ?
#
loop_
_entity_poly.entity_id
_entity_poly.type
_entity_poly.pdbx_seq_one_letter_code
_entity_poly.pdbx_strand_id
1 'polypeptide(L)' 'FFAENAVLDGVVIFASAWGVILMRLFLSGRGFEAGAAISALVWAPLSAAATALVGALLFAVLRPLLKPARA' A
#
# COMPACT_ATOMS: atom_id res chain seq x y z
N PHE A 1 5.18 11.72 -11.79
CA PHE A 1 3.73 11.80 -12.03
C PHE A 1 2.94 11.76 -10.71
N PHE A 2 3.07 10.71 -9.87
CA PHE A 2 2.38 10.64 -8.57
C PHE A 2 3.02 11.47 -7.44
N ALA A 3 4.36 11.63 -7.46
CA ALA A 3 5.17 12.35 -6.46
C ALA A 3 4.85 13.86 -6.25
N GLU A 4 3.85 14.40 -6.94
CA GLU A 4 3.34 15.77 -6.75
C GLU A 4 2.11 15.81 -5.82
N ASN A 5 1.42 14.67 -5.64
CA ASN A 5 0.26 14.52 -4.78
C ASN A 5 0.46 13.36 -3.81
N ALA A 6 0.94 13.66 -2.60
CA ALA A 6 1.21 12.67 -1.56
C ALA A 6 -0.02 11.80 -1.19
N VAL A 7 -1.23 12.35 -1.35
CA VAL A 7 -2.48 11.60 -1.19
C VAL A 7 -2.62 10.51 -2.25
N LEU A 8 -2.30 10.83 -3.51
CA LEU A 8 -2.40 9.90 -4.62
C LEU A 8 -1.32 8.82 -4.53
N ASP A 9 -0.10 9.19 -4.11
CA ASP A 9 0.96 8.22 -3.77
C ASP A 9 0.48 7.24 -2.70
N GLY A 10 -0.07 7.76 -1.59
CA GLY A 10 -0.59 6.93 -0.49
C GLY A 10 -1.70 5.98 -0.92
N VAL A 11 -2.66 6.47 -1.73
CA VAL A 11 -3.76 5.64 -2.25
C VAL A 11 -3.24 4.52 -3.15
N VAL A 12 -2.25 4.80 -4.02
CA VAL A 12 -1.65 3.78 -4.90
C VAL A 12 -0.89 2.73 -4.08
N ILE A 13 -0.12 3.14 -3.08
CA ILE A 13 0.61 2.21 -2.19
C ILE A 13 -0.38 1.34 -1.42
N PHE A 14 -1.45 1.94 -0.87
CA PHE A 14 -2.51 1.22 -0.17
C PHE A 14 -3.19 0.19 -1.07
N ALA A 15 -3.67 0.61 -2.24
CA ALA A 15 -4.38 -0.26 -3.18
C ALA A 15 -3.50 -1.43 -3.64
N SER A 16 -2.21 -1.16 -3.88
CA SER A 16 -1.24 -2.19 -4.27
C SER A 16 -0.99 -3.19 -3.13
N ALA A 17 -0.71 -2.70 -1.91
CA ALA A 17 -0.43 -3.55 -0.77
C ALA A 17 -1.64 -4.43 -0.39
N TRP A 18 -2.83 -3.83 -0.31
CA TRP A 18 -4.05 -4.56 -0.01
C TRP A 18 -4.44 -5.52 -1.14
N GLY A 19 -4.33 -5.07 -2.40
CA GLY A 19 -4.60 -5.89 -3.58
C GLY A 19 -3.74 -7.15 -3.64
N VAL A 20 -2.45 -7.07 -3.29
CA VAL A 20 -1.56 -8.24 -3.20
C VAL A 20 -2.02 -9.23 -2.13
N ILE A 21 -2.51 -8.75 -0.99
CA ILE A 21 -3.04 -9.61 0.08
C ILE A 21 -4.31 -10.32 -0.38
N LEU A 22 -5.24 -9.59 -1.01
CA LEU A 22 -6.45 -10.17 -1.59
C LEU A 22 -6.13 -11.19 -2.68
N MET A 23 -5.16 -10.89 -3.55
CA MET A 23 -4.72 -11.81 -4.60
C MET A 23 -4.11 -13.08 -4.02
N ARG A 24 -3.27 -12.97 -2.98
CA ARG A 24 -2.73 -14.13 -2.26
C ARG A 24 -3.83 -14.98 -1.63
N LEU A 25 -4.83 -14.36 -1.01
CA LEU A 25 -5.96 -15.07 -0.44
C LEU A 25 -6.72 -15.85 -1.53
N PHE A 26 -7.04 -15.19 -2.64
CA PHE A 26 -7.74 -15.80 -3.76
C PHE A 26 -6.95 -16.97 -4.38
N LEU A 27 -5.64 -16.78 -4.60
CA LEU A 27 -4.76 -17.81 -5.16
C LEU A 27 -4.50 -18.97 -4.20
N SER A 28 -4.64 -18.77 -2.88
CA SER A 28 -4.37 -19.80 -1.89
C SER A 28 -5.41 -20.92 -1.87
N GLY A 29 -6.55 -20.76 -2.56
CA GLY A 29 -7.62 -21.77 -2.66
C GLY A 29 -8.32 -22.08 -1.34
N ARG A 30 -7.85 -21.52 -0.22
CA ARG A 30 -8.53 -21.51 1.06
C ARG A 30 -9.69 -20.54 0.90
N GLY A 31 -10.91 -21.06 0.77
CA GLY A 31 -12.12 -20.25 0.72
C GLY A 31 -12.16 -19.24 1.85
N PHE A 32 -12.99 -18.20 1.72
CA PHE A 32 -13.26 -17.21 2.77
C PHE A 32 -13.90 -17.89 3.99
N GLU A 33 -13.13 -18.68 4.73
CA GLU A 33 -13.47 -19.07 6.10
C GLU A 33 -13.55 -17.79 6.93
N ALA A 34 -14.47 -17.74 7.90
CA ALA A 34 -14.76 -16.51 8.64
C ALA A 34 -13.49 -15.83 9.21
N GLY A 35 -12.49 -16.60 9.64
CA GLY A 35 -11.20 -16.07 10.10
C GLY A 35 -10.33 -15.46 9.00
N ALA A 36 -10.33 -16.04 7.79
CA ALA A 36 -9.61 -15.51 6.64
C ALA A 36 -10.28 -14.24 6.10
N ALA A 37 -11.61 -14.20 6.13
CA ALA A 37 -12.40 -13.02 5.77
C ALA A 37 -12.12 -11.83 6.70
N ILE A 38 -12.15 -12.05 8.03
CA ILE A 38 -11.83 -11.02 9.03
C ILE A 38 -10.39 -10.53 8.86
N SER A 39 -9.44 -11.45 8.63
CA SER A 39 -8.04 -11.09 8.39
C SER A 39 -7.87 -10.23 7.14
N ALA A 40 -8.58 -10.55 6.05
CA ALA A 40 -8.46 -9.84 4.78
C ALA A 40 -9.23 -8.51 4.70
N LEU A 41 -10.28 -8.35 5.51
CA LEU A 41 -11.16 -7.17 5.50
C LEU A 41 -10.94 -6.22 6.67
N VAL A 42 -10.28 -6.66 7.75
CA VAL A 42 -10.03 -5.83 8.94
C VAL A 42 -8.54 -5.60 9.14
N TRP A 43 -7.76 -6.68 9.22
CA TRP A 43 -6.33 -6.58 9.53
C TRP A 43 -5.47 -6.22 8.32
N ALA A 44 -5.76 -6.80 7.15
CA ALA A 44 -5.03 -6.54 5.92
C ALA A 44 -5.16 -5.07 5.44
N PRO A 45 -6.35 -4.43 5.46
CA PRO A 45 -6.46 -3.01 5.13
C PRO A 45 -5.72 -2.14 6.14
N LEU A 46 -5.76 -2.47 7.43
CA LEU A 46 -5.04 -1.71 8.46
C LEU A 46 -3.52 -1.75 8.23
N SER A 47 -2.99 -2.93 7.91
CA SER A 47 -1.57 -3.13 7.58
C SER A 47 -1.20 -2.42 6.26
N ALA A 48 -2.07 -2.48 5.25
CA ALA A 48 -1.88 -1.76 4.00
C ALA A 48 -1.90 -0.24 4.20
N ALA A 49 -2.76 0.27 5.09
CA ALA A 49 -2.81 1.69 5.45
C ALA A 49 -1.54 2.13 6.17
N ALA A 50 -1.04 1.33 7.11
CA ALA A 50 0.25 1.59 7.76
C ALA A 50 1.40 1.61 6.74
N THR A 51 1.41 0.68 5.79
CA THR A 51 2.40 0.63 4.70
C THR A 51 2.31 1.86 3.80
N ALA A 52 1.09 2.31 3.47
CA ALA A 52 0.86 3.51 2.69
C ALA A 52 1.35 4.77 3.41
N LEU A 53 1.10 4.89 4.71
CA LEU A 53 1.58 6.01 5.53
C LEU A 53 3.12 6.03 5.58
N VAL A 54 3.75 4.89 5.83
CA VAL A 54 5.22 4.78 5.87
C VAL A 54 5.82 5.05 4.50
N GLY A 55 5.25 4.48 3.44
CA GLY A 55 5.70 4.68 2.07
C GLY A 55 5.58 6.14 1.63
N ALA A 56 4.44 6.79 1.93
CA ALA A 56 4.25 8.22 1.66
C ALA A 56 5.23 9.10 2.45
N LEU A 57 5.50 8.76 3.72
CA LEU A 57 6.49 9.46 4.55
C LEU A 57 7.90 9.30 3.97
N LEU A 58 8.30 8.08 3.62
CA LEU A 58 9.59 7.82 2.99
C LEU A 58 9.73 8.56 1.66
N PHE A 59 8.69 8.55 0.83
CA PHE A 59 8.67 9.33 -0.40
C PHE A 59 8.83 10.83 -0.14
N ALA A 60 8.15 11.38 0.86
CA ALA A 60 8.29 12.79 1.23
C ALA A 60 9.73 13.14 1.66
N VAL A 61 10.36 12.27 2.46
CA VAL A 61 11.74 12.44 2.94
C VAL A 61 12.77 12.29 1.83
N LEU A 62 12.58 11.32 0.93
CA LEU A 62 13.51 11.03 -0.16
C LEU A 62 13.30 11.93 -1.39
N ARG A 63 12.15 12.60 -1.50
CA ARG A 63 11.83 13.57 -2.56
C ARG A 63 12.96 14.57 -2.89
N PRO A 64 13.63 15.22 -1.92
CA PRO A 64 14.76 16.10 -2.20
C PRO A 64 15.96 15.41 -2.86
N LEU A 65 16.20 14.14 -2.57
CA LEU A 65 17.30 13.35 -3.15
C LEU A 65 16.98 12.84 -4.56
N LEU A 66 15.69 12.68 -4.87
CA LEU A 66 15.19 12.17 -6.16
C LEU A 66 15.05 13.25 -7.23
N LYS A 67 15.16 14.54 -6.86
CA LYS A 67 15.25 15.62 -7.84
C LYS A 67 16.64 15.57 -8.47
N PRO A 68 16.76 15.44 -9.81
CA PRO A 68 18.06 15.60 -10.46
C PRO A 68 18.61 16.97 -10.06
N ALA A 69 19.89 17.02 -9.63
CA ALA A 69 20.60 18.28 -9.55
C ALA A 69 20.43 18.96 -10.91
N ARG A 70 19.76 20.12 -10.93
CA ARG A 70 19.58 20.89 -12.16
C ARG A 70 20.96 21.07 -12.80
N ALA A 71 21.18 20.38 -13.91
CA ALA A 71 22.28 20.65 -14.82
C ALA A 71 21.97 21.92 -15.62
#